data_AF-A0A447XFH6-F1
#
_entry.id   AF-A0A447XFH6-F1
#
_cell.length_a   1.000
_cell.length_b   1.000
_cell.length_c   1.000
_cell.angle_alpha   90.00
_cell.angle_beta   90.00
_cell.angle_gamma   90.00
#
_symmetry.space_group_name_H-M   'P 1'
#
loop_
_entity.id
_entity.type
_entity.pdbx_description
1 polymer ?
#
loop_
_entity_poly.entity_id
_entity_poly.type
_entity_poly.pdbx_seq_one_letter_code
_entity_poly.pdbx_strand_id
1 'polypeptide(L)'
;MGNNLLSAKATLPVYDRNNLAPRIVHLGFGAFHRAHQGVYADILATKHFSDWGYYEVNLIGGEQQIADLQQQDNLYTVAEMSADVWTARVVGVVKKALHVQIDGLETVLAAMCEPQIAIVSLTITEKGYFHSPATGQLMLDHPMVAADVQNPHQPKTATGVIVEALARRKAAGLPAFTVMSCDNMPENGHVMRDVVTSYAQAVDVKLAQWIEVNVTFPSTMVDRIVPAVTEDTLAKIEQLTGVRDPAGVACEPFREWGNRR
;
A
#
# COMPACT_ATOMS: atom_id res chain seq x y z
N MET A 1 8.09 -25.56 -3.73
CA MET A 1 7.97 -25.97 -2.30
C MET A 1 6.64 -25.42 -1.82
N GLY A 2 5.86 -26.19 -1.05
CA GLY A 2 4.56 -25.71 -0.56
C GLY A 2 4.71 -24.51 0.37
N ASN A 3 3.68 -23.67 0.46
CA ASN A 3 3.64 -22.59 1.42
C ASN A 3 3.60 -23.16 2.85
N ASN A 4 4.69 -22.98 3.59
CA ASN A 4 4.85 -23.52 4.94
C ASN A 4 4.56 -22.48 6.04
N LEU A 5 4.17 -21.24 5.70
CA LEU A 5 3.98 -20.17 6.69
C LEU A 5 2.90 -20.50 7.72
N LEU A 6 1.90 -21.31 7.37
CA LEU A 6 0.89 -21.78 8.32
C LEU A 6 1.40 -22.81 9.34
N SER A 7 2.66 -23.25 9.22
CA SER A 7 3.33 -24.09 10.24
C SER A 7 4.27 -23.29 11.15
N ALA A 8 4.42 -21.99 10.91
CA ALA A 8 5.29 -21.11 11.69
C ALA A 8 4.85 -21.06 13.17
N LYS A 9 5.84 -21.02 14.07
CA LYS A 9 5.65 -20.67 15.49
C LYS A 9 5.31 -19.18 15.60
N ALA A 10 4.09 -18.82 15.26
CA ALA A 10 3.58 -17.46 15.19
C ALA A 10 2.07 -17.43 15.49
N THR A 11 1.52 -16.25 15.70
CA THR A 11 0.06 -16.06 15.59
C THR A 11 -0.32 -16.21 14.12
N LEU A 12 -1.22 -17.14 13.81
CA LEU A 12 -1.68 -17.42 12.46
C LEU A 12 -3.04 -16.76 12.18
N PRO A 13 -3.38 -16.49 10.91
CA PRO A 13 -4.71 -16.00 10.55
C PRO A 13 -5.75 -17.11 10.80
N VAL A 14 -6.52 -16.98 11.88
CA VAL A 14 -7.60 -17.92 12.25
C VAL A 14 -8.95 -17.58 11.60
N TYR A 15 -9.04 -16.41 10.97
CA TYR A 15 -10.21 -15.99 10.20
C TYR A 15 -10.19 -16.62 8.79
N ASP A 16 -11.37 -16.77 8.18
CA ASP A 16 -11.46 -17.26 6.81
C ASP A 16 -11.02 -16.18 5.83
N ARG A 17 -9.81 -16.34 5.27
CA ARG A 17 -9.23 -15.43 4.30
C ARG A 17 -10.06 -15.31 3.03
N ASN A 18 -10.89 -16.30 2.68
CA ASN A 18 -11.74 -16.24 1.49
C ASN A 18 -12.92 -15.28 1.67
N ASN A 19 -13.35 -15.01 2.92
CA ASN A 19 -14.41 -14.05 3.21
C ASN A 19 -13.94 -12.59 3.16
N LEU A 20 -12.63 -12.34 3.14
CA LEU A 20 -12.11 -10.99 2.92
C LEU A 20 -12.33 -10.55 1.46
N ALA A 21 -12.95 -9.39 1.28
CA ALA A 21 -13.04 -8.70 0.00
C ALA A 21 -11.85 -7.73 -0.15
N PRO A 22 -11.21 -7.62 -1.32
CA PRO A 22 -10.21 -6.59 -1.57
C PRO A 22 -10.93 -5.23 -1.62
N ARG A 23 -10.84 -4.45 -0.54
CA ARG A 23 -11.50 -3.14 -0.39
C ARG A 23 -10.49 -1.99 -0.36
N ILE A 24 -9.22 -2.32 -0.14
CA ILE A 24 -8.10 -1.37 -0.12
C ILE A 24 -7.10 -1.78 -1.18
N VAL A 25 -6.66 -0.84 -2.00
CA VAL A 25 -5.42 -0.97 -2.78
C VAL A 25 -4.33 -0.22 -2.02
N HIS A 26 -3.16 -0.82 -1.84
CA HIS A 26 -2.01 -0.15 -1.28
C HIS A 26 -0.90 -0.01 -2.33
N LEU A 27 -0.42 1.23 -2.51
CA LEU A 27 0.70 1.55 -3.40
C LEU A 27 1.98 1.66 -2.57
N GLY A 28 2.97 0.82 -2.90
CA GLY A 28 4.22 0.73 -2.15
C GLY A 28 4.17 -0.35 -1.09
N PHE A 29 4.31 -1.61 -1.50
CA PHE A 29 4.38 -2.77 -0.61
C PHE A 29 5.74 -2.88 0.09
N GLY A 30 6.06 -1.87 0.91
CA GLY A 30 7.31 -1.75 1.64
C GLY A 30 7.34 -2.57 2.94
N ALA A 31 8.46 -2.51 3.65
CA ALA A 31 8.58 -3.13 4.98
C ALA A 31 7.66 -2.45 6.00
N PHE A 32 7.55 -1.12 5.95
CA PHE A 32 6.72 -0.34 6.87
C PHE A 32 5.24 -0.70 6.76
N HIS A 33 4.69 -0.73 5.54
CA HIS A 33 3.30 -1.12 5.32
C HIS A 33 2.98 -2.50 5.91
N ARG A 34 3.81 -3.50 5.58
CA ARG A 34 3.70 -4.87 6.07
C ARG A 34 3.65 -4.92 7.60
N ALA A 35 4.53 -4.19 8.26
CA ALA A 35 4.63 -4.14 9.71
C ALA A 35 3.60 -3.19 10.37
N HIS A 36 2.91 -2.32 9.63
CA HIS A 36 2.02 -1.32 10.22
C HIS A 36 0.57 -1.50 9.78
N GLN A 37 0.16 -0.97 8.63
CA GLN A 37 -1.25 -0.99 8.22
C GLN A 37 -1.75 -2.43 8.01
N GLY A 38 -0.91 -3.31 7.44
CA GLY A 38 -1.24 -4.73 7.28
C GLY A 38 -1.50 -5.43 8.61
N VAL A 39 -0.74 -5.10 9.67
CA VAL A 39 -0.96 -5.63 11.02
C VAL A 39 -2.27 -5.11 11.64
N TYR A 40 -2.60 -3.83 11.46
CA TYR A 40 -3.89 -3.30 11.92
C TYR A 40 -5.07 -4.00 11.25
N ALA A 41 -5.02 -4.17 9.93
CA ALA A 41 -6.05 -4.88 9.18
C ALA A 41 -6.18 -6.35 9.62
N ASP A 42 -5.06 -7.04 9.84
CA ASP A 42 -5.05 -8.43 10.29
C ASP A 42 -5.63 -8.61 11.69
N ILE A 43 -5.38 -7.65 12.59
CA ILE A 43 -6.01 -7.62 13.93
C ILE A 43 -7.52 -7.41 13.81
N LEU A 44 -7.97 -6.51 12.93
CA LEU A 44 -9.39 -6.27 12.70
C LEU A 44 -10.10 -7.51 12.10
N ALA A 45 -9.47 -8.19 11.14
CA ALA A 45 -9.97 -9.43 10.59
C ALA A 45 -10.04 -10.53 11.67
N THR A 46 -9.03 -10.61 12.53
CA THR A 46 -8.94 -11.62 13.60
C THR A 46 -9.95 -11.40 14.73
N LYS A 47 -10.10 -10.15 15.20
CA LYS A 47 -10.80 -9.86 16.47
C LYS A 47 -12.11 -9.11 16.31
N HIS A 48 -12.34 -8.50 15.15
CA HIS A 48 -13.44 -7.57 14.93
C HIS A 48 -14.26 -7.90 13.68
N PHE A 49 -14.13 -9.13 13.16
CA PHE A 49 -14.91 -9.64 12.03
C PHE A 49 -14.83 -8.76 10.78
N SER A 50 -13.72 -8.04 10.60
CA SER A 50 -13.51 -7.22 9.40
C SER A 50 -13.42 -8.11 8.16
N ASP A 51 -14.08 -7.69 7.09
CA ASP A 51 -13.99 -8.28 5.76
C ASP A 51 -13.05 -7.50 4.82
N TRP A 52 -12.29 -6.54 5.34
CA TRP A 52 -11.42 -5.66 4.56
C TRP A 52 -10.07 -6.31 4.29
N GLY A 53 -9.89 -6.80 3.06
CA GLY A 53 -8.62 -7.27 2.53
C GLY A 53 -7.94 -6.26 1.59
N TYR A 54 -6.71 -6.58 1.22
CA TYR A 54 -5.83 -5.73 0.42
C TYR A 54 -5.53 -6.29 -0.96
N TYR A 55 -5.44 -5.39 -1.93
CA TYR A 55 -4.57 -5.55 -3.08
C TYR A 55 -3.28 -4.77 -2.85
N GLU A 56 -2.16 -5.47 -2.88
CA GLU A 56 -0.83 -4.87 -2.74
C GLU A 56 -0.26 -4.57 -4.12
N VAL A 57 0.23 -3.35 -4.33
CA VAL A 57 0.70 -2.90 -5.64
C VAL A 57 2.05 -2.20 -5.51
N ASN A 58 3.01 -2.64 -6.31
CA ASN A 58 4.26 -1.92 -6.55
C ASN A 58 4.30 -1.39 -8.00
N LEU A 59 4.65 -0.11 -8.12
CA LEU A 59 4.74 0.59 -9.41
C LEU A 59 6.20 0.77 -9.88
N ILE A 60 7.11 1.05 -8.93
CA ILE A 60 8.53 1.32 -9.21
C ILE A 60 9.37 0.56 -8.20
N GLY A 61 10.13 -0.43 -8.69
CA GLY A 61 10.89 -1.34 -7.85
C GLY A 61 10.00 -2.23 -6.99
N GLY A 62 10.62 -3.17 -6.29
CA GLY A 62 9.90 -4.07 -5.40
C GLY A 62 9.33 -5.31 -6.10
N GLU A 63 9.86 -5.65 -7.28
CA GLU A 63 9.46 -6.79 -8.10
C GLU A 63 9.58 -8.10 -7.32
N GLN A 64 10.72 -8.31 -6.67
CA GLN A 64 11.02 -9.55 -5.95
C GLN A 64 10.06 -9.74 -4.77
N GLN A 65 9.75 -8.68 -4.03
CA GLN A 65 8.83 -8.74 -2.89
C GLN A 65 7.43 -9.19 -3.32
N ILE A 66 6.94 -8.71 -4.47
CA ILE A 66 5.65 -9.15 -5.02
C ILE A 66 5.73 -10.62 -5.48
N ALA A 67 6.81 -10.98 -6.19
CA ALA A 67 7.00 -12.35 -6.67
C ALA A 67 7.11 -13.38 -5.53
N ASP A 68 7.80 -13.03 -4.44
CA ASP A 68 7.90 -13.84 -3.23
C ASP A 68 6.52 -14.04 -2.62
N LEU A 69 5.75 -12.95 -2.47
CA LEU A 69 4.43 -12.98 -1.86
C LEU A 69 3.43 -13.83 -2.66
N GLN A 70 3.47 -13.76 -3.99
CA GLN A 70 2.66 -14.57 -4.90
C GLN A 70 2.93 -16.08 -4.75
N GLN A 71 4.14 -16.48 -4.38
CA GLN A 71 4.52 -17.89 -4.20
C GLN A 71 4.12 -18.46 -2.83
N GLN A 72 3.72 -17.60 -1.89
CA GLN A 72 3.36 -17.97 -0.52
C GLN A 72 1.91 -17.63 -0.17
N ASP A 73 1.01 -17.80 -1.15
CA ASP A 73 -0.44 -17.57 -1.01
C ASP A 73 -0.76 -16.19 -0.42
N ASN A 74 0.07 -15.19 -0.72
CA ASN A 74 0.03 -13.84 -0.20
C ASN A 74 0.09 -13.70 1.34
N LEU A 75 0.63 -14.70 2.05
CA LEU A 75 0.93 -14.60 3.47
C LEU A 75 2.28 -13.94 3.69
N TYR A 76 2.53 -13.28 4.82
CA TYR A 76 3.90 -12.86 5.20
C TYR A 76 4.02 -12.74 6.72
N THR A 77 5.25 -12.76 7.23
CA THR A 77 5.53 -12.76 8.66
C THR A 77 5.97 -11.38 9.14
N VAL A 78 5.40 -10.94 10.25
CA VAL A 78 5.85 -9.77 11.02
C VAL A 78 6.38 -10.26 12.36
N ALA A 79 7.66 -10.00 12.64
CA ALA A 79 8.28 -10.25 13.92
C ALA A 79 8.41 -8.94 14.72
N GLU A 80 7.79 -8.90 15.89
CA GLU A 80 7.93 -7.81 16.85
C GLU A 80 9.08 -8.15 17.81
N MET A 81 10.10 -7.29 17.84
CA MET A 81 11.33 -7.47 18.60
C MET A 81 11.40 -6.47 19.75
N SER A 82 11.39 -6.96 20.99
CA SER A 82 11.82 -6.17 22.16
C SER A 82 13.08 -6.78 22.78
N ALA A 83 13.66 -6.10 23.77
CA ALA A 83 14.80 -6.64 24.52
C ALA A 83 14.49 -7.99 25.19
N ASP A 84 13.24 -8.18 25.63
CA ASP A 84 12.85 -9.30 26.49
C ASP A 84 11.95 -10.33 25.79
N VAL A 85 11.21 -9.94 24.75
CA VAL A 85 10.19 -10.79 24.13
C VAL A 85 10.16 -10.59 22.61
N TRP A 86 10.06 -11.72 21.92
CA TRP A 86 9.86 -11.77 20.49
C TRP A 86 8.54 -12.46 20.20
N THR A 87 7.68 -11.79 19.43
CA THR A 87 6.43 -12.39 18.94
C THR A 87 6.39 -12.31 17.42
N ALA A 88 5.77 -13.29 16.79
CA ALA A 88 5.60 -13.33 15.35
C ALA A 88 4.11 -13.46 15.01
N ARG A 89 3.71 -12.83 13.91
CA ARG A 89 2.39 -12.92 13.31
C ARG A 89 2.55 -13.22 11.83
N VAL A 90 1.85 -14.24 11.34
CA VAL A 90 1.62 -14.40 9.90
C VAL A 90 0.39 -13.59 9.54
N VAL A 91 0.55 -12.60 8.68
CA VAL A 91 -0.51 -11.72 8.20
C VAL A 91 -1.16 -12.34 6.96
N GLY A 92 -2.49 -12.34 6.92
CA GLY A 92 -3.28 -13.00 5.87
C GLY A 92 -4.26 -12.11 5.11
N VAL A 93 -4.20 -10.78 5.28
CA VAL A 93 -5.20 -9.86 4.69
C VAL A 93 -5.02 -9.58 3.20
N VAL A 94 -3.86 -9.93 2.63
CA VAL A 94 -3.58 -9.73 1.21
C VAL A 94 -4.35 -10.74 0.36
N LYS A 95 -5.16 -10.22 -0.56
CA LYS A 95 -5.95 -10.98 -1.53
C LYS A 95 -5.22 -11.19 -2.84
N LYS A 96 -4.42 -10.20 -3.25
CA LYS A 96 -3.59 -10.26 -4.46
C LYS A 96 -2.43 -9.28 -4.32
N ALA A 97 -1.27 -9.69 -4.81
CA ALA A 97 -0.09 -8.84 -4.94
C ALA A 97 0.20 -8.63 -6.42
N LEU A 98 0.40 -7.38 -6.84
CA LEU A 98 0.55 -6.96 -8.23
C LEU A 98 1.80 -6.11 -8.40
N HIS A 99 2.48 -6.28 -9.53
CA HIS A 99 3.55 -5.41 -9.96
C HIS A 99 3.37 -5.01 -11.42
N VAL A 100 3.56 -3.73 -11.77
CA VAL A 100 3.34 -3.27 -13.16
C VAL A 100 4.23 -3.98 -14.18
N GLN A 101 5.45 -4.37 -13.80
CA GLN A 101 6.37 -5.14 -14.66
C GLN A 101 6.06 -6.65 -14.74
N ILE A 102 5.26 -7.19 -13.81
CA ILE A 102 4.91 -8.63 -13.77
C ILE A 102 3.52 -8.83 -14.37
N ASP A 103 2.53 -8.09 -13.86
CA ASP A 103 1.11 -8.24 -14.16
C ASP A 103 0.60 -7.25 -15.22
N GLY A 104 1.36 -6.18 -15.48
CA GLY A 104 0.98 -5.10 -16.39
C GLY A 104 0.15 -4.00 -15.74
N LEU A 105 0.29 -2.78 -16.26
CA LEU A 105 -0.44 -1.60 -15.78
C LEU A 105 -1.97 -1.75 -15.89
N GLU A 106 -2.47 -2.36 -16.97
CA GLU A 106 -3.91 -2.57 -17.14
C GLU A 106 -4.50 -3.47 -16.06
N THR A 107 -3.78 -4.50 -15.59
CA THR A 107 -4.23 -5.34 -14.48
C THR A 107 -4.32 -4.54 -13.18
N VAL A 108 -3.37 -3.63 -12.94
CA VAL A 108 -3.38 -2.72 -11.78
C VAL A 108 -4.57 -1.76 -11.85
N LEU A 109 -4.77 -1.10 -13.00
CA LEU A 109 -5.88 -0.15 -13.19
C LEU A 109 -7.24 -0.85 -13.11
N ALA A 110 -7.37 -2.06 -13.65
CA ALA A 110 -8.58 -2.87 -13.53
C ALA A 110 -8.90 -3.19 -12.07
N ALA A 111 -7.89 -3.60 -11.29
CA ALA A 111 -8.04 -3.86 -9.86
C ALA A 111 -8.49 -2.60 -9.09
N MET A 112 -7.92 -1.43 -9.37
CA MET A 112 -8.32 -0.15 -8.77
C MET A 112 -9.73 0.31 -9.19
N CYS A 113 -10.23 -0.20 -10.31
CA CYS A 113 -11.57 0.10 -10.82
C CYS A 113 -12.65 -0.90 -10.35
N GLU A 114 -12.29 -1.92 -9.56
CA GLU A 114 -13.30 -2.80 -8.97
C GLU A 114 -14.25 -2.00 -8.05
N PRO A 115 -15.58 -2.18 -8.12
CA PRO A 115 -16.54 -1.29 -7.45
C PRO A 115 -16.35 -1.20 -5.93
N GLN A 116 -15.92 -2.29 -5.30
CA GLN A 116 -15.75 -2.37 -3.85
C GLN A 116 -14.44 -1.75 -3.33
N ILE A 117 -13.52 -1.32 -4.20
CA ILE A 117 -12.35 -0.54 -3.78
C ILE A 117 -12.83 0.79 -3.24
N ALA A 118 -12.64 0.98 -1.93
CA ALA A 118 -13.07 2.15 -1.20
C ALA A 118 -11.88 3.06 -0.83
N ILE A 119 -10.67 2.51 -0.72
CA ILE A 119 -9.47 3.24 -0.32
C ILE A 119 -8.28 2.86 -1.22
N VAL A 120 -7.53 3.87 -1.66
CA VAL A 120 -6.16 3.72 -2.15
C VAL A 120 -5.24 4.32 -1.11
N SER A 121 -4.40 3.50 -0.48
CA SER A 121 -3.43 3.93 0.54
C SER A 121 -2.00 3.89 -0.01
N LEU A 122 -1.08 4.67 0.57
CA LEU A 122 0.27 4.81 0.02
C LEU A 122 1.36 4.82 1.09
N THR A 123 2.46 4.10 0.81
CA THR A 123 3.78 4.28 1.45
C THR A 123 4.88 4.31 0.38
N ILE A 124 4.92 5.40 -0.39
CA ILE A 124 5.75 5.54 -1.60
C ILE A 124 7.02 6.37 -1.37
N THR A 125 7.32 6.73 -0.12
CA THR A 125 8.34 7.70 0.31
C THR A 125 8.03 9.13 -0.14
N GLU A 126 8.63 10.12 0.50
CA GLU A 126 8.45 11.55 0.17
C GLU A 126 8.73 11.85 -1.32
N LYS A 127 9.71 11.15 -1.91
CA LYS A 127 10.12 11.30 -3.31
C LYS A 127 9.06 10.79 -4.29
N GLY A 128 8.22 9.86 -3.88
CA GLY A 128 7.17 9.27 -4.73
C GLY A 128 6.05 10.24 -5.11
N TYR A 129 5.92 11.35 -4.38
CA TYR A 129 4.91 12.40 -4.64
C TYR A 129 5.35 13.38 -5.72
N PHE A 130 6.63 13.39 -6.11
CA PHE A 130 7.23 14.33 -7.06
C PHE A 130 6.91 15.80 -6.74
N HIS A 131 6.84 16.14 -5.46
CA HIS A 131 6.59 17.50 -5.00
C HIS A 131 7.90 18.21 -4.63
N SER A 132 7.89 19.54 -4.70
CA SER A 132 8.99 20.37 -4.21
C SER A 132 8.96 20.40 -2.67
N PRO A 133 10.01 19.96 -1.96
CA PRO A 133 10.03 19.99 -0.50
C PRO A 133 9.86 21.40 0.09
N ALA A 134 10.23 22.43 -0.68
CA ALA A 134 10.14 23.82 -0.25
C ALA A 134 8.72 24.39 -0.35
N THR A 135 7.88 23.87 -1.25
CA THR A 135 6.56 24.46 -1.55
C THR A 135 5.39 23.48 -1.39
N GLY A 136 5.64 22.17 -1.25
CA GLY A 136 4.61 21.15 -1.25
C GLY A 136 3.97 20.89 -2.62
N GLN A 137 4.32 21.68 -3.64
CA GLN A 137 3.66 21.65 -4.95
C GLN A 137 4.26 20.61 -5.88
N LEU A 138 3.43 20.02 -6.74
CA LEU A 138 3.86 19.09 -7.79
C LEU A 138 4.88 19.75 -8.74
N MET A 139 6.00 19.08 -8.98
CA MET A 139 7.00 19.49 -9.95
C MET A 139 6.58 19.03 -11.35
N LEU A 140 5.78 19.84 -12.06
CA LEU A 140 5.25 19.52 -13.39
C LEU A 140 6.34 19.31 -14.45
N ASP A 141 7.49 19.95 -14.28
CA ASP A 141 8.67 19.82 -15.14
C ASP A 141 9.53 18.58 -14.83
N HIS A 142 9.26 17.88 -13.72
CA HIS A 142 9.97 16.65 -13.41
C HIS A 142 9.72 15.60 -14.50
N PRO A 143 10.76 14.92 -15.05
CA PRO A 143 10.61 14.08 -16.24
C PRO A 143 9.55 12.98 -16.13
N MET A 144 9.39 12.38 -14.95
CA MET A 144 8.34 11.37 -14.70
C MET A 144 6.93 11.96 -14.74
N VAL A 145 6.74 13.16 -14.20
CA VAL A 145 5.44 13.84 -14.17
C VAL A 145 5.08 14.33 -15.57
N ALA A 146 6.04 14.98 -16.25
CA ALA A 146 5.86 15.43 -17.63
C ALA A 146 5.51 14.26 -18.57
N ALA A 147 6.18 13.11 -18.43
CA ALA A 147 5.88 11.92 -19.22
C ALA A 147 4.45 11.40 -18.97
N ASP A 148 4.02 11.36 -17.72
CA ASP A 148 2.66 10.96 -17.36
C ASP A 148 1.61 11.97 -17.85
N VAL A 149 1.89 13.27 -17.86
CA VAL A 149 0.98 14.29 -18.42
C VAL A 149 0.84 14.14 -19.94
N GLN A 150 1.93 13.77 -20.64
CA GLN A 150 1.89 13.54 -22.09
C GLN A 150 1.19 12.23 -22.48
N ASN A 151 1.20 11.22 -21.60
CA ASN A 151 0.54 9.94 -21.84
C ASN A 151 -0.27 9.49 -20.60
N PRO A 152 -1.37 10.20 -20.29
CA PRO A 152 -2.10 10.04 -19.03
C PRO A 152 -2.81 8.69 -18.89
N HIS A 153 -2.98 7.94 -19.98
CA HIS A 153 -3.58 6.60 -19.98
C HIS A 153 -2.56 5.48 -19.78
N GLN A 154 -1.26 5.79 -19.76
CA GLN A 154 -0.20 4.85 -19.43
C GLN A 154 0.76 5.43 -18.37
N PRO A 155 0.24 5.87 -17.22
CA PRO A 155 1.05 6.54 -16.20
C PRO A 155 2.02 5.59 -15.52
N LYS A 156 3.13 6.15 -15.03
CA LYS A 156 4.16 5.44 -14.26
C LYS A 156 4.25 5.93 -12.82
N THR A 157 3.83 7.15 -12.54
CA THR A 157 3.82 7.74 -11.19
C THR A 157 2.59 7.28 -10.40
N ALA A 158 2.69 7.25 -9.07
CA ALA A 158 1.55 6.93 -8.22
C ALA A 158 0.37 7.89 -8.43
N THR A 159 0.66 9.19 -8.53
CA THR A 159 -0.36 10.23 -8.82
C THR A 159 -1.03 10.00 -10.17
N GLY A 160 -0.26 9.71 -11.23
CA GLY A 160 -0.82 9.42 -12.55
C GLY A 160 -1.73 8.19 -12.55
N VAL A 161 -1.28 7.09 -11.92
CA VAL A 161 -2.06 5.85 -11.78
C VAL A 161 -3.36 6.09 -11.02
N ILE A 162 -3.32 6.86 -9.93
CA ILE A 162 -4.51 7.23 -9.15
C ILE A 162 -5.50 8.03 -10.00
N VAL A 163 -5.02 9.06 -10.71
CA VAL A 163 -5.89 9.94 -11.50
C VAL A 163 -6.51 9.21 -12.69
N GLU A 164 -5.77 8.34 -13.37
CA GLU A 164 -6.30 7.49 -14.43
C GLU A 164 -7.35 6.50 -13.89
N ALA A 165 -7.11 5.86 -12.74
CA ALA A 165 -8.11 5.00 -12.10
C ALA A 165 -9.39 5.78 -11.74
N LEU A 166 -9.26 6.99 -11.20
CA LEU A 166 -10.39 7.87 -10.91
C LEU A 166 -11.14 8.29 -12.19
N ALA A 167 -10.43 8.56 -13.28
CA ALA A 167 -11.02 8.86 -14.58
C ALA A 167 -11.88 7.70 -15.10
N ARG A 168 -11.34 6.47 -15.04
CA ARG A 168 -12.07 5.24 -15.42
C ARG A 168 -13.29 5.00 -14.55
N ARG A 169 -13.17 5.16 -13.23
CA ARG A 169 -14.30 5.02 -12.30
C ARG A 169 -15.39 6.05 -12.59
N LYS A 170 -15.02 7.32 -12.80
CA LYS A 170 -15.94 8.38 -13.21
C LYS A 170 -16.66 8.04 -14.51
N ALA A 171 -15.93 7.57 -15.53
CA ALA A 171 -16.51 7.19 -16.81
C ALA A 171 -17.48 5.99 -16.70
N ALA A 172 -17.21 5.06 -15.78
CA ALA A 172 -18.06 3.91 -15.49
C ALA A 172 -19.22 4.19 -14.51
N GLY A 173 -19.35 5.43 -14.00
CA GLY A 173 -20.36 5.78 -13.00
C GLY A 173 -20.14 5.15 -11.62
N LEU A 174 -18.90 4.77 -11.31
CA LEU A 174 -18.51 4.22 -10.00
C LEU A 174 -18.20 5.35 -9.00
N PRO A 175 -18.43 5.10 -7.69
CA PRO A 175 -18.01 6.06 -6.66
C PRO A 175 -16.48 6.20 -6.64
N ALA A 176 -16.00 7.37 -6.25
CA ALA A 176 -14.60 7.59 -5.94
C ALA A 176 -14.13 6.74 -4.73
N PHE A 177 -12.82 6.53 -4.63
CA PHE A 177 -12.18 6.02 -3.42
C PHE A 177 -11.53 7.17 -2.63
N THR A 178 -11.34 6.98 -1.33
CA THR A 178 -10.47 7.84 -0.52
C THR A 178 -9.01 7.58 -0.88
N VAL A 179 -8.18 8.63 -0.94
CA VAL A 179 -6.73 8.51 -1.12
C VAL A 179 -6.03 8.82 0.20
N MET A 180 -5.46 7.81 0.84
CA MET A 180 -4.92 7.90 2.20
C MET A 180 -3.39 7.74 2.20
N SER A 181 -2.68 8.85 2.33
CA SER A 181 -1.22 8.80 2.53
C SER A 181 -0.90 8.23 3.91
N CYS A 182 0.08 7.33 3.97
CA CYS A 182 0.71 6.82 5.19
C CYS A 182 2.24 7.05 5.14
N ASP A 183 2.71 8.04 4.37
CA ASP A 183 4.10 8.46 4.40
C ASP A 183 4.34 9.48 5.52
N ASN A 184 5.56 9.49 6.05
CA ASN A 184 5.96 10.35 7.17
C ASN A 184 6.22 11.80 6.71
N MET A 185 5.17 12.51 6.34
CA MET A 185 5.21 13.93 5.99
C MET A 185 4.21 14.73 6.83
N PRO A 186 4.50 15.99 7.19
CA PRO A 186 3.49 16.89 7.74
C PRO A 186 2.32 17.04 6.76
N GLU A 187 1.10 16.98 7.27
CA GLU A 187 -0.13 17.15 6.48
C GLU A 187 -0.14 16.31 5.19
N ASN A 188 0.32 15.06 5.27
CA ASN A 188 0.50 14.17 4.12
C ASN A 188 -0.77 14.00 3.26
N GLY A 189 -1.97 14.15 3.82
CA GLY A 189 -3.23 14.22 3.09
C GLY A 189 -3.36 15.49 2.23
N HIS A 190 -2.97 16.66 2.75
CA HIS A 190 -2.94 17.91 1.98
C HIS A 190 -1.92 17.84 0.84
N VAL A 191 -0.72 17.32 1.10
CA VAL A 191 0.29 17.09 0.03
C VAL A 191 -0.28 16.18 -1.06
N MET A 192 -0.93 15.08 -0.68
CA MET A 192 -1.54 14.15 -1.63
C MET A 192 -2.66 14.81 -2.44
N ARG A 193 -3.55 15.60 -1.81
CA ARG A 193 -4.58 16.38 -2.48
C ARG A 193 -3.96 17.31 -3.51
N ASP A 194 -2.97 18.11 -3.10
CA ASP A 194 -2.40 19.16 -3.93
C ASP A 194 -1.68 18.59 -5.17
N VAL A 195 -0.95 17.47 -5.03
CA VAL A 195 -0.31 16.82 -6.19
C VAL A 195 -1.33 16.16 -7.12
N VAL A 196 -2.40 15.57 -6.59
CA VAL A 196 -3.47 14.97 -7.40
C VAL A 196 -4.26 16.04 -8.14
N THR A 197 -4.67 17.11 -7.45
CA THR A 197 -5.42 18.21 -8.05
C THR A 197 -4.57 18.91 -9.12
N SER A 198 -3.29 19.17 -8.84
CA SER A 198 -2.37 19.79 -9.81
C SER A 198 -2.14 18.91 -11.05
N TYR A 199 -1.92 17.60 -10.86
CA TYR A 199 -1.77 16.67 -11.99
C TYR A 199 -3.08 16.55 -12.80
N ALA A 200 -4.21 16.39 -12.13
CA ALA A 200 -5.51 16.30 -12.79
C ALA A 200 -5.84 17.57 -13.57
N GLN A 201 -5.52 18.76 -13.05
CA GLN A 201 -5.71 20.02 -13.77
C GLN A 201 -4.86 20.11 -15.04
N ALA A 202 -3.63 19.58 -15.01
CA ALA A 202 -2.75 19.52 -16.17
C ALA A 202 -3.25 18.56 -17.26
N VAL A 203 -4.03 17.54 -16.90
CA VAL A 203 -4.57 16.53 -17.82
C VAL A 203 -6.00 16.86 -18.30
N ASP A 204 -6.95 17.09 -17.38
CA ASP A 204 -8.34 17.43 -17.68
C ASP A 204 -8.98 18.19 -16.50
N VAL A 205 -9.32 19.46 -16.74
CA VAL A 205 -9.95 20.35 -15.75
C VAL A 205 -11.30 19.81 -15.24
N LYS A 206 -12.09 19.11 -16.08
CA LYS A 206 -13.37 18.52 -15.66
C LYS A 206 -13.15 17.31 -14.74
N LEU A 207 -12.09 16.55 -14.99
CA LEU A 207 -11.68 15.46 -14.10
C LEU A 207 -11.22 16.03 -12.75
N ALA A 208 -10.39 17.08 -12.76
CA ALA A 208 -9.94 17.75 -11.53
C ALA A 208 -11.11 18.24 -10.67
N GLN A 209 -12.10 18.91 -11.27
CA GLN A 209 -13.30 19.35 -10.55
C GLN A 209 -14.11 18.17 -9.96
N TRP A 210 -14.21 17.07 -10.69
CA TRP A 210 -14.87 15.88 -10.17
C TRP A 210 -14.10 15.26 -9.00
N ILE A 211 -12.76 15.18 -9.09
CA ILE A 211 -11.90 14.68 -8.02
C ILE A 211 -12.07 15.54 -6.77
N GLU A 212 -12.01 16.86 -6.89
CA GLU A 212 -12.15 17.80 -5.77
C GLU A 212 -13.47 17.60 -4.99
N VAL A 213 -14.55 17.26 -5.69
CA VAL A 213 -15.88 17.08 -5.07
C VAL A 213 -16.08 15.66 -4.51
N ASN A 214 -15.46 14.64 -5.10
CA ASN A 214 -15.78 13.24 -4.83
C ASN A 214 -14.70 12.49 -4.04
N VAL A 215 -13.46 12.97 -4.03
CA VAL A 215 -12.32 12.30 -3.39
C VAL A 215 -11.98 12.99 -2.07
N THR A 216 -11.63 12.20 -1.07
CA THR A 216 -11.13 12.70 0.22
C THR A 216 -9.67 12.30 0.43
N PHE A 217 -8.91 13.17 1.09
CA PHE A 217 -7.47 13.01 1.32
C PHE A 217 -7.15 13.19 2.81
N PRO A 218 -7.48 12.21 3.68
CA PRO A 218 -7.22 12.32 5.11
C PRO A 218 -5.71 12.35 5.39
N SER A 219 -5.29 13.21 6.32
CA SER A 219 -3.92 13.21 6.83
C SER A 219 -3.77 12.18 7.95
N THR A 220 -2.65 11.46 7.95
CA THR A 220 -2.36 10.44 8.96
C THR A 220 -1.10 10.76 9.74
N MET A 221 -1.05 10.27 10.97
CA MET A 221 0.19 10.08 11.72
C MET A 221 0.42 8.60 11.86
N VAL A 222 1.55 8.11 11.37
CA VAL A 222 1.94 6.71 11.46
C VAL A 222 3.28 6.63 12.15
N ASP A 223 3.38 5.76 13.15
CA ASP A 223 4.62 5.54 13.86
C ASP A 223 4.82 4.06 14.17
N ARG A 224 6.02 3.57 13.80
CA ARG A 224 6.58 2.25 14.10
C ARG A 224 7.98 2.19 13.49
N ILE A 225 8.98 1.87 14.30
CA ILE A 225 10.33 1.59 13.80
C ILE A 225 10.33 0.24 13.08
N VAL A 226 10.68 0.28 11.80
CA VAL A 226 10.81 -0.89 10.92
C VAL A 226 12.13 -0.79 10.17
N PRO A 227 13.20 -1.45 10.64
CA PRO A 227 14.48 -1.46 9.95
C PRO A 227 14.38 -2.07 8.56
N ALA A 228 15.34 -1.74 7.69
CA ALA A 228 15.47 -2.42 6.42
C ALA A 228 15.71 -3.93 6.64
N VAL A 229 15.05 -4.76 5.84
CA VAL A 229 15.19 -6.22 5.92
C VAL A 229 16.55 -6.62 5.38
N THR A 230 17.33 -7.33 6.20
CA THR A 230 18.62 -7.92 5.84
C THR A 230 18.56 -9.44 5.88
N GLU A 231 19.58 -10.12 5.34
CA GLU A 231 19.69 -11.58 5.48
C GLU A 231 19.69 -12.02 6.95
N ASP A 232 20.37 -11.27 7.83
CA ASP A 232 20.35 -11.52 9.28
C ASP A 232 18.94 -11.37 9.86
N THR A 233 18.15 -10.42 9.36
CA THR A 233 16.74 -10.25 9.76
C THR A 233 15.93 -11.48 9.41
N LEU A 234 16.06 -11.98 8.18
CA LEU A 234 15.34 -13.15 7.69
C LEU A 234 15.77 -14.44 8.40
N ALA A 235 17.07 -14.62 8.63
CA ALA A 235 17.62 -15.73 9.39
C ALA A 235 17.11 -15.71 10.85
N LYS A 236 16.97 -14.51 11.42
CA LYS A 236 16.42 -14.37 12.77
C LYS A 236 14.94 -14.71 12.84
N ILE A 237 14.14 -14.26 11.86
CA ILE A 237 12.73 -14.65 11.73
C ILE A 237 12.62 -16.16 11.63
N GLU A 238 13.40 -16.80 10.76
CA GLU A 238 13.43 -18.26 10.61
C GLU A 238 13.81 -18.98 11.91
N GLN A 239 14.82 -18.49 12.65
CA GLN A 239 15.19 -19.07 13.94
C GLN A 239 14.02 -19.07 14.95
N LEU A 240 13.19 -18.04 14.91
CA LEU A 240 12.09 -17.85 15.86
C LEU A 240 10.84 -18.63 15.47
N THR A 241 10.51 -18.62 14.19
CA THR A 241 9.28 -19.20 13.66
C THR A 241 9.45 -20.65 13.22
N GLY A 242 10.69 -21.08 12.95
CA GLY A 242 11.01 -22.36 12.31
C GLY A 242 10.75 -22.38 10.81
N VAL A 243 10.39 -21.25 10.19
CA VAL A 243 10.05 -21.16 8.77
C VAL A 243 10.72 -19.95 8.14
N ARG A 244 11.46 -20.18 7.05
CA ARG A 244 12.02 -19.11 6.23
C ARG A 244 10.91 -18.38 5.47
N ASP A 245 10.89 -17.06 5.59
CA ASP A 245 9.94 -16.19 4.90
C ASP A 245 10.68 -15.04 4.18
N PRO A 246 10.82 -15.07 2.85
CA PRO A 246 11.48 -13.99 2.11
C PRO A 246 10.72 -12.66 2.16
N ALA A 247 9.40 -12.67 2.43
CA ALA A 247 8.61 -11.47 2.64
C ALA A 247 8.50 -11.05 4.11
N GLY A 248 9.25 -11.72 5.00
CA GLY A 248 9.28 -11.43 6.43
C GLY A 248 9.83 -10.04 6.75
N VAL A 249 9.28 -9.40 7.78
CA VAL A 249 9.74 -8.11 8.30
C VAL A 249 9.91 -8.14 9.81
N ALA A 250 10.82 -7.31 10.31
CA ALA A 250 11.03 -7.10 11.73
C ALA A 250 10.74 -5.66 12.12
N CYS A 251 10.21 -5.47 13.32
CA CYS A 251 9.81 -4.16 13.81
C CYS A 251 9.83 -4.12 15.34
N GLU A 252 9.79 -2.92 15.90
CA GLU A 252 9.54 -2.78 17.35
C GLU A 252 8.08 -3.14 17.69
N PRO A 253 7.75 -3.42 18.97
CA PRO A 253 6.38 -3.72 19.39
C PRO A 253 5.46 -2.49 19.41
N PHE A 254 6.04 -1.30 19.61
CA PHE A 254 5.28 -0.06 19.58
C PHE A 254 4.72 0.20 18.17
N ARG A 255 3.49 0.69 18.12
CA ARG A 255 2.84 1.12 16.89
C ARG A 255 1.72 2.10 17.20
N GLU A 256 1.65 3.18 16.43
CA GLU A 256 0.60 4.19 16.55
C GLU A 256 0.07 4.56 15.16
N TRP A 257 -1.24 4.73 15.06
CA TRP A 257 -1.90 5.24 13.86
C TRP A 257 -3.01 6.20 14.26
N GLY A 258 -2.76 7.49 14.03
CA GLY A 258 -3.70 8.57 14.29
C GLY A 258 -4.21 9.21 13.00
N ASN A 259 -5.44 9.72 13.04
CA ASN A 259 -5.94 10.62 12.00
C ASN A 259 -5.61 12.06 12.43
N ARG A 260 -4.82 12.79 11.63
CA ARG A 260 -4.59 14.22 11.88
C ARG A 260 -5.71 14.98 11.19
N ARG A 261 -6.58 15.59 12.00
CA ARG A 261 -7.59 16.54 11.49
C ARG A 261 -6.93 17.81 11.01
#